data_AF-A0A178IGQ3-F1
#
_entry.id   AF-A0A178IGQ3-F1
#
_cell.length_a   1.000
_cell.length_b   1.000
_cell.length_c   1.000
_cell.angle_alpha   90.00
_cell.angle_beta   90.00
_cell.angle_gamma   90.00
#
_symmetry.space_group_name_H-M   'P 1'
#
loop_
_entity.id
_entity.type
_entity.pdbx_description
1 polymer ?
#
loop_
_entity_poly.entity_id
_entity_poly.type
_entity_poly.pdbx_seq_one_letter_code
_entity_poly.pdbx_strand_id
1 'polypeptide(L)'
;MKIKTSSFRVRPFKNPSGQIVYQVDGFINGKRIRKNFPTRKEARIEKDALELKTIQSAASNLRMVGTHLSDDEVRQAESVFLRIRGDRRTLTQLVDFTLDNLKEPETHKPLADALTENVAHRTAEHERGLISDAQLSTISKHTELLKKISPRRLCPT
;
A
#
# COMPACT_ATOMS: atom_id res chain seq x y z
N MET A 1 -8.42 -6.68 18.37
CA MET A 1 -9.41 -6.17 19.34
C MET A 1 -10.74 -5.95 18.62
N LYS A 2 -11.85 -6.50 19.11
CA LYS A 2 -13.18 -6.31 18.48
C LYS A 2 -13.59 -4.85 18.63
N ILE A 3 -13.76 -4.14 17.52
CA ILE A 3 -14.29 -2.78 17.50
C ILE A 3 -15.75 -2.90 17.96
N LYS A 4 -16.06 -2.45 19.18
CA LYS A 4 -17.44 -2.33 19.63
C LYS A 4 -18.06 -1.16 18.89
N THR A 5 -18.87 -1.43 17.87
CA THR A 5 -19.75 -0.44 17.26
C THR A 5 -20.63 0.14 18.36
N SER A 6 -20.41 1.39 18.74
CA SER A 6 -21.25 2.04 19.74
C SER A 6 -22.63 2.30 19.14
N SER A 7 -23.63 1.56 19.60
CA SER A 7 -25.02 1.79 19.22
C SER A 7 -25.64 2.80 20.18
N PHE A 8 -25.97 3.99 19.66
CA PHE A 8 -26.81 4.95 20.39
C PHE A 8 -28.26 4.53 20.32
N ARG A 9 -28.96 4.59 21.45
CA ARG A 9 -30.37 4.22 21.55
C ARG A 9 -31.19 5.39 22.05
N VAL A 10 -32.30 5.66 21.37
CA VAL A 10 -33.32 6.63 21.79
C VAL A 10 -34.44 5.88 22.50
N ARG A 11 -34.76 6.27 23.73
CA ARG A 11 -35.84 5.66 24.53
C ARG A 11 -36.69 6.75 25.20
N PRO A 12 -38.01 6.55 25.33
CA PRO A 12 -38.83 7.43 26.16
C PRO A 12 -38.41 7.29 27.63
N PHE A 13 -38.36 8.41 28.36
CA PHE A 13 -37.98 8.51 29.76
C PHE A 13 -38.93 9.45 30.47
N LYS A 14 -39.51 9.00 31.59
CA LYS A 14 -40.38 9.82 32.42
C LYS A 14 -39.54 10.51 33.48
N ASN A 15 -39.51 11.84 33.45
CA ASN A 15 -38.85 12.62 34.50
C ASN A 15 -39.62 12.49 35.82
N PRO A 16 -38.98 12.72 36.98
CA PRO A 16 -39.65 12.81 38.28
C PRO A 16 -40.78 13.86 38.30
N SER A 17 -40.69 14.88 37.44
CA SER A 17 -41.73 15.89 37.20
C SER A 17 -42.95 15.39 36.41
N GLY A 18 -42.97 14.12 35.98
CA GLY A 18 -44.07 13.51 35.22
C GLY A 18 -44.01 13.71 33.70
N GLN A 19 -43.16 14.64 33.20
CA GLN A 19 -43.00 14.88 31.77
C GLN A 19 -42.29 13.71 31.06
N ILE A 20 -42.80 13.35 29.87
CA ILE A 20 -42.19 12.34 29.00
C ILE A 20 -41.17 13.04 28.10
N VAL A 21 -39.90 12.66 28.23
CA VAL A 21 -38.78 13.12 27.40
C VAL A 21 -38.15 11.93 26.66
N TYR A 22 -37.31 12.19 25.67
CA TYR A 22 -36.60 11.17 24.90
C TYR A 22 -35.12 11.17 25.28
N GLN A 23 -34.64 10.05 25.80
CA GLN A 23 -33.27 9.86 26.23
C GLN A 23 -32.43 9.19 25.14
N VAL A 24 -31.29 9.79 24.82
CA VAL A 24 -30.22 9.18 24.03
C VAL A 24 -29.19 8.59 25.00
N ASP A 25 -28.96 7.27 24.93
CA ASP A 25 -27.96 6.55 25.75
C ASP A 25 -27.01 5.77 24.85
N GLY A 26 -25.71 5.82 25.16
CA GLY A 26 -24.65 5.15 24.42
C GLY A 26 -23.27 5.42 25.00
N PHE A 27 -22.22 4.99 24.29
CA PHE A 27 -20.83 5.17 24.70
C PHE A 27 -20.01 5.72 23.53
N ILE A 28 -19.11 6.67 23.79
CA ILE A 28 -18.04 7.07 22.86
C ILE A 28 -16.72 6.85 23.58
N ASN A 29 -15.80 6.08 22.98
CA ASN A 29 -14.46 5.84 23.51
C ASN A 29 -14.44 5.44 25.00
N GLY A 30 -15.39 4.59 25.42
CA GLY A 30 -15.53 4.13 26.81
C GLY A 30 -16.23 5.13 27.76
N LYS A 31 -16.50 6.36 27.33
CA LYS A 31 -17.29 7.35 28.10
C LYS A 31 -18.77 7.22 27.79
N ARG A 32 -19.60 7.08 28.84
CA ARG A 32 -21.05 7.01 28.69
C ARG A 32 -21.62 8.39 28.35
N ILE A 33 -22.50 8.44 27.35
CA ILE A 33 -23.28 9.63 27.01
C ILE A 33 -24.74 9.32 27.28
N ARG A 34 -25.36 10.15 28.14
CA ARG A 34 -26.78 10.07 28.48
C ARG A 34 -27.36 11.48 28.47
N LYS A 35 -28.24 11.78 27.51
CA LYS A 35 -28.87 13.10 27.35
C LYS A 35 -30.38 12.96 27.12
N ASN A 36 -31.16 13.89 27.65
CA ASN A 36 -32.61 13.93 27.49
C ASN A 36 -32.99 15.09 26.57
N PHE A 37 -33.97 14.85 25.69
CA PHE A 37 -34.52 15.83 24.76
C PHE A 37 -36.04 15.88 24.87
N PRO A 38 -36.67 17.06 24.73
CA PRO A 38 -38.11 17.20 24.82
C PRO A 38 -38.84 16.46 23.69
N THR A 39 -38.25 16.40 22.48
CA THR A 39 -38.87 15.74 21.32
C THR A 39 -38.07 14.55 20.81
N ARG A 40 -38.76 13.58 20.20
CA ARG A 40 -38.13 12.42 19.58
C ARG A 40 -37.26 12.81 18.38
N LYS A 41 -37.64 13.88 17.68
CA LYS A 41 -36.94 14.40 16.51
C LYS A 41 -35.58 14.95 16.91
N GLU A 42 -35.51 15.77 17.96
CA GLU A 42 -34.24 16.27 18.51
C GLU A 42 -33.36 15.13 19.02
N ALA A 43 -33.93 14.14 19.72
CA ALA A 43 -33.17 12.98 20.17
C ALA A 43 -32.57 12.15 19.01
N ARG A 44 -33.26 12.08 17.85
CA ARG A 44 -32.72 11.43 16.65
C ARG A 44 -31.59 12.25 16.03
N ILE A 45 -31.75 13.56 15.90
CA ILE A 45 -30.70 14.45 15.38
C ILE A 45 -29.41 14.31 16.22
N GLU A 46 -29.53 14.32 17.55
CA GLU A 46 -28.38 14.12 18.42
C GLU A 46 -27.79 12.71 18.26
N LYS A 47 -28.63 11.67 18.18
CA LYS A 47 -28.18 10.29 17.97
C LYS A 47 -27.34 10.20 16.68
N ASP A 48 -27.81 10.78 15.58
CA ASP A 48 -27.10 10.75 14.30
C ASP A 48 -25.78 11.55 14.38
N ALA A 49 -25.78 12.71 15.07
CA ALA A 49 -24.56 13.48 15.32
C ALA A 49 -23.53 12.72 16.18
N LEU A 50 -23.98 11.97 17.19
CA LEU A 50 -23.12 11.13 18.03
C LEU A 50 -22.60 9.90 17.28
N GLU A 51 -23.37 9.34 16.36
CA GLU A 51 -22.92 8.27 15.46
C GLU A 51 -21.82 8.77 14.51
N LEU A 52 -21.99 9.95 13.90
CA LEU A 52 -20.95 10.58 13.09
C LEU A 52 -19.67 10.86 13.90
N LYS A 53 -19.83 11.40 15.11
CA LYS A 53 -18.70 11.65 16.02
C LYS A 53 -17.98 10.36 16.42
N THR A 54 -18.69 9.24 16.52
CA THR A 54 -18.09 7.93 16.77
C THR A 54 -17.28 7.48 15.57
N ILE A 55 -17.80 7.60 14.35
CA ILE A 55 -17.06 7.23 13.14
C ILE A 55 -15.76 8.04 13.05
N GLN A 56 -15.83 9.36 13.28
CA GLN A 56 -14.66 10.23 13.34
C GLN A 56 -13.68 9.85 14.46
N SER A 57 -14.19 9.46 15.63
CA SER A 57 -13.37 9.08 16.78
C SER A 57 -12.75 7.68 16.64
N ALA A 58 -13.43 6.74 16.00
CA ALA A 58 -12.89 5.42 15.64
C ALA A 58 -11.85 5.54 14.52
N ALA A 59 -12.05 6.52 13.64
CA ALA A 59 -11.08 6.96 12.64
C ALA A 59 -9.94 7.80 13.24
N SER A 60 -9.82 7.99 14.57
CA SER A 60 -8.83 8.85 15.24
C SER A 60 -7.34 8.47 15.01
N ASN A 61 -7.04 7.37 14.31
CA ASN A 61 -5.68 7.14 13.79
C ASN A 61 -5.43 7.82 12.43
N LEU A 62 -6.46 8.33 11.77
CA LEU A 62 -6.40 9.13 10.56
C LEU A 62 -6.26 10.59 10.99
N ARG A 63 -5.02 11.08 11.03
CA ARG A 63 -4.76 12.52 11.07
C ARG A 63 -4.76 13.01 9.63
N MET A 64 -5.58 14.03 9.34
CA MET A 64 -5.47 14.72 8.06
C MET A 64 -4.14 15.46 8.04
N VAL A 65 -3.27 15.08 7.10
CA VAL A 65 -2.00 15.77 6.84
C VAL A 65 -2.16 16.50 5.53
N GLY A 66 -1.99 17.82 5.55
CA GLY A 66 -1.93 18.61 4.32
C GLY A 66 -0.67 18.21 3.54
N THR A 67 -0.83 17.92 2.26
CA THR A 67 0.25 17.53 1.35
C THR A 67 0.21 18.38 0.09
N HIS A 68 1.36 18.58 -0.54
CA HIS A 68 1.48 19.21 -1.86
C HIS A 68 1.34 18.20 -3.00
N LEU A 69 1.25 16.90 -2.68
CA LEU A 69 1.05 15.83 -3.65
C LEU A 69 -0.37 15.87 -4.21
N SER A 70 -0.51 15.54 -5.49
CA SER A 70 -1.78 15.26 -6.13
C SER A 70 -2.45 14.01 -5.54
N ASP A 71 -3.77 13.88 -5.74
CA ASP A 71 -4.53 12.72 -5.25
C ASP A 71 -3.96 11.39 -5.74
N ASP A 72 -3.47 11.34 -6.97
CA ASP A 72 -2.89 10.12 -7.57
C ASP A 72 -1.56 9.75 -6.91
N GLU A 73 -0.70 10.73 -6.65
CA GLU A 73 0.57 10.54 -5.94
C GLU A 73 0.33 10.09 -4.49
N VAL A 74 -0.68 10.64 -3.81
CA VAL A 74 -1.05 10.20 -2.46
C VAL A 74 -1.48 8.73 -2.46
N ARG A 75 -2.36 8.34 -3.39
CA ARG A 75 -2.80 6.93 -3.52
C ARG A 75 -1.65 5.99 -3.82
N GLN A 76 -0.73 6.41 -4.69
CA GLN A 76 0.46 5.63 -5.00
C GLN A 76 1.36 5.48 -3.78
N ALA A 77 1.64 6.56 -3.05
CA ALA A 77 2.44 6.53 -1.82
C ALA A 77 1.82 5.60 -0.77
N GLU A 78 0.50 5.68 -0.56
CA GLU A 78 -0.23 4.78 0.34
C GLU A 78 -0.08 3.31 -0.06
N SER A 79 -0.25 3.00 -1.35
CA SER A 79 -0.06 1.65 -1.88
C SER A 79 1.36 1.11 -1.62
N VAL A 80 2.38 1.96 -1.80
CA VAL A 80 3.77 1.58 -1.53
C VAL A 80 4.00 1.33 -0.04
N PHE A 81 3.52 2.23 0.84
CA PHE A 81 3.61 2.04 2.30
C PHE A 81 2.90 0.77 2.79
N LEU A 82 1.82 0.36 2.13
CA LEU A 82 1.15 -0.92 2.41
C LEU A 82 1.99 -2.12 2.01
N ARG A 83 2.69 -2.06 0.86
CA ARG A 83 3.55 -3.16 0.37
C ARG A 83 4.78 -3.39 1.24
N ILE A 84 5.40 -2.31 1.71
CA ILE A 84 6.62 -2.38 2.53
C ILE A 84 6.31 -2.50 4.03
N ARG A 85 5.04 -2.66 4.40
CA ARG A 85 4.63 -2.78 5.80
C ARG A 85 5.30 -4.01 6.43
N GLY A 86 6.16 -3.76 7.42
CA GLY A 86 6.92 -4.80 8.11
C GLY A 86 8.31 -5.05 7.54
N ASP A 87 8.69 -4.38 6.44
CA ASP A 87 10.09 -4.28 6.05
C ASP A 87 10.85 -3.44 7.09
N ARG A 88 12.14 -3.77 7.29
CA ARG A 88 13.03 -3.01 8.19
C ARG A 88 13.55 -1.73 7.54
N ARG A 89 13.49 -1.66 6.21
CA ARG A 89 14.00 -0.54 5.42
C ARG A 89 12.94 0.55 5.28
N THR A 90 13.40 1.80 5.23
CA THR A 90 12.53 2.95 4.95
C THR A 90 12.26 3.05 3.45
N LEU A 91 11.18 3.75 3.08
CA LEU A 91 10.88 4.04 1.68
C LEU A 91 12.06 4.74 0.99
N THR A 92 12.69 5.70 1.67
CA THR A 92 13.88 6.41 1.17
C THR A 92 15.01 5.44 0.84
N GLN A 93 15.35 4.52 1.75
CA GLN A 93 16.41 3.53 1.50
C GLN A 93 16.14 2.64 0.30
N LEU A 94 14.87 2.27 0.07
CA LEU A 94 14.48 1.48 -1.08
C LEU A 94 14.59 2.30 -2.38
N VAL A 95 14.18 3.56 -2.35
CA VAL A 95 14.29 4.47 -3.49
C VAL A 95 15.75 4.77 -3.82
N ASP A 96 16.56 5.11 -2.83
CA ASP A 96 18.01 5.38 -3.01
C ASP A 96 18.69 4.17 -3.64
N PHE A 97 18.42 2.97 -3.12
CA PHE A 97 18.95 1.74 -3.71
C PHE A 97 18.52 1.57 -5.17
N THR A 98 17.25 1.83 -5.49
CA THR A 98 16.81 1.75 -6.88
C THR A 98 17.47 2.80 -7.76
N LEU A 99 17.62 4.04 -7.31
CA LEU A 99 18.27 5.09 -8.09
C LEU A 99 19.76 4.80 -8.34
N ASP A 100 20.45 4.23 -7.35
CA ASP A 100 21.88 3.88 -7.46
C ASP A 100 22.14 2.65 -8.36
N ASN A 101 21.18 1.72 -8.42
CA ASN A 101 21.37 0.42 -9.07
C ASN A 101 20.61 0.26 -10.39
N LEU A 102 19.54 1.02 -10.59
CA LEU A 102 18.76 0.99 -11.82
C LEU A 102 19.52 1.77 -12.90
N LYS A 103 20.36 1.05 -13.64
CA LYS A 103 20.92 1.56 -14.89
C LYS A 103 19.85 1.43 -15.97
N GLU A 104 19.47 2.55 -16.58
CA GLU A 104 18.68 2.50 -17.80
C GLU A 104 19.45 1.65 -18.82
N PRO A 105 18.82 0.61 -19.42
CA PRO A 105 19.48 -0.16 -20.44
C PRO A 105 19.81 0.77 -21.60
N GLU A 106 21.10 0.98 -21.88
CA GLU A 106 21.58 1.81 -23.01
C GLU A 106 20.97 1.38 -24.34
N THR A 107 20.47 0.14 -24.42
CA THR A 107 19.70 -0.35 -25.55
C THR A 107 18.67 -1.37 -25.09
N HIS A 108 17.40 -1.13 -25.38
CA HIS A 108 16.36 -2.15 -25.28
C HIS A 108 16.49 -3.12 -26.46
N LYS A 109 17.38 -4.11 -26.33
CA LYS A 109 17.50 -5.19 -27.31
C LYS A 109 16.89 -6.49 -26.79
N PRO A 110 16.28 -7.31 -27.66
CA PRO A 110 15.82 -8.64 -27.29
C PRO A 110 16.94 -9.46 -26.66
N LEU A 111 16.62 -10.23 -25.61
CA LEU A 111 17.58 -11.10 -24.94
C LEU A 111 18.26 -12.07 -25.92
N ALA A 112 17.52 -12.56 -26.93
CA ALA A 112 18.08 -13.45 -27.96
C ALA A 112 19.21 -12.78 -28.76
N ASP A 113 19.06 -11.52 -29.10
CA ASP A 113 20.05 -10.74 -29.86
C ASP A 113 21.26 -10.44 -28.96
N ALA A 114 21.01 -10.04 -27.71
CA ALA A 114 22.05 -9.82 -26.71
C ALA A 114 22.92 -11.07 -26.47
N LEU A 115 22.30 -12.25 -26.39
CA LEU A 115 23.01 -13.51 -26.20
C LEU A 115 23.83 -13.91 -27.44
N THR A 116 23.30 -13.64 -28.64
CA THR A 116 24.01 -13.91 -29.89
C THR A 116 25.25 -13.01 -30.01
N GLU A 117 25.11 -11.73 -29.72
CA GLU A 117 26.24 -10.80 -29.66
C GLU A 117 27.26 -11.19 -28.59
N ASN A 118 26.81 -11.65 -27.42
CA ASN A 118 27.71 -12.08 -26.36
C ASN A 118 28.55 -13.28 -26.80
N VAL A 119 27.94 -14.31 -27.40
CA VAL A 119 28.66 -15.47 -27.92
C VAL A 119 29.67 -15.04 -28.99
N ALA A 120 29.28 -14.16 -29.92
CA ALA A 120 30.21 -13.64 -30.93
C ALA A 120 31.40 -12.89 -30.32
N HIS A 121 31.17 -12.06 -29.30
CA HIS A 121 32.24 -11.36 -28.58
C HIS A 121 33.19 -12.32 -27.88
N ARG A 122 32.66 -13.37 -27.23
CA ARG A 122 33.48 -14.38 -26.54
C ARG A 122 34.26 -15.25 -27.53
N THR A 123 33.70 -15.56 -28.69
CA THR A 123 34.43 -16.26 -29.76
C THR A 123 35.61 -15.42 -30.24
N ALA A 124 35.42 -14.12 -30.47
CA ALA A 124 36.51 -13.23 -30.87
C ALA A 124 37.60 -13.08 -29.77
N GLU A 125 37.22 -13.07 -28.49
CA GLU A 125 38.17 -13.09 -27.38
C GLU A 125 38.98 -14.40 -27.35
N HIS A 126 38.35 -15.52 -27.65
CA HIS A 126 39.01 -16.81 -27.72
C HIS A 126 40.02 -16.88 -28.88
N GLU A 127 39.63 -16.40 -30.06
CA GLU A 127 40.53 -16.28 -31.22
C GLU A 127 41.75 -15.39 -30.93
N ARG A 128 41.58 -14.38 -30.06
CA ARG A 128 42.66 -13.51 -29.56
C ARG A 128 43.46 -14.13 -28.40
N GLY A 129 43.13 -15.34 -27.97
CA GLY A 129 43.78 -16.04 -26.87
C GLY A 129 43.49 -15.46 -25.47
N LEU A 130 42.45 -14.61 -25.34
CA LEU A 130 42.06 -13.98 -24.07
C LEU A 130 41.25 -14.91 -23.17
N ILE A 131 40.57 -15.90 -23.75
CA ILE A 131 39.85 -16.95 -23.02
C ILE A 131 40.17 -18.33 -23.62
N SER A 132 40.15 -19.35 -22.76
CA SER A 132 40.40 -20.74 -23.13
C SER A 132 39.20 -21.43 -23.80
N ASP A 133 39.45 -22.53 -24.51
CA ASP A 133 38.41 -23.37 -25.12
C ASP A 133 37.33 -23.82 -24.12
N ALA A 134 37.76 -24.22 -22.93
CA ALA A 134 36.86 -24.68 -21.88
C ALA A 134 35.91 -23.57 -21.41
N GLN A 135 36.41 -22.33 -21.34
CA GLN A 135 35.59 -21.16 -20.99
C GLN A 135 34.58 -20.85 -22.10
N LEU A 136 35.00 -20.83 -23.37
CA LEU A 136 34.09 -20.59 -24.49
C LEU A 136 32.99 -21.66 -24.59
N SER A 137 33.35 -22.93 -24.42
CA SER A 137 32.40 -24.05 -24.43
C SER A 137 31.36 -23.93 -23.32
N THR A 138 31.78 -23.57 -22.11
CA THR A 138 30.89 -23.40 -20.96
C THR A 138 29.95 -22.22 -21.16
N ILE A 139 30.47 -21.07 -21.62
CA ILE A 139 29.66 -19.88 -21.90
C ILE A 139 28.60 -20.21 -22.95
N SER A 140 28.99 -20.84 -24.05
CA SER A 140 28.08 -21.21 -25.14
C SER A 140 26.94 -22.11 -24.64
N LYS A 141 27.26 -23.15 -23.85
CA LYS A 141 26.26 -24.04 -23.25
C LYS A 141 25.29 -23.29 -22.34
N HIS A 142 25.78 -22.41 -21.47
CA HIS A 142 24.94 -21.63 -20.57
C HIS A 142 24.05 -20.64 -21.32
N THR A 143 24.56 -19.99 -22.37
CA THR A 143 23.75 -19.09 -23.20
C THR A 143 22.62 -19.82 -23.92
N GLU A 144 22.86 -21.05 -24.41
CA GLU A 144 21.83 -21.88 -25.04
C GLU A 144 20.77 -22.36 -24.04
N LEU A 145 21.18 -22.72 -22.82
CA LEU A 145 20.23 -23.02 -21.74
C LEU A 145 19.39 -21.81 -21.37
N LEU A 146 19.99 -20.63 -21.28
CA LEU A 146 19.28 -19.40 -20.96
C LEU A 146 18.26 -19.02 -22.05
N LYS A 147 18.59 -19.22 -23.33
CA LYS A 147 17.64 -19.07 -24.45
C LYS A 147 16.43 -20.00 -24.32
N LYS A 148 16.63 -21.24 -23.85
CA LYS A 148 15.56 -22.23 -23.66
C LYS A 148 14.65 -21.91 -22.48
N ILE A 149 15.23 -21.39 -21.38
CA ILE A 149 14.51 -21.18 -20.12
C ILE A 149 13.80 -19.83 -20.09
N SER A 150 14.29 -18.83 -20.82
CA SER A 150 13.73 -17.47 -20.75
C SER A 150 12.37 -17.39 -21.48
N PRO A 151 11.24 -17.24 -20.76
CA PRO A 151 9.98 -16.93 -21.42
C PRO A 151 10.09 -15.53 -22.04
N ARG A 152 9.60 -15.37 -23.27
CA ARG A 152 9.66 -14.11 -24.02
C ARG A 152 9.27 -12.90 -23.14
N ARG A 153 10.21 -11.94 -23.07
CA ARG A 153 10.17 -10.59 -22.44
C ARG A 153 10.67 -10.50 -20.99
N LEU A 154 11.94 -10.12 -20.86
CA LEU A 154 12.42 -9.31 -19.74
C LEU A 154 12.08 -7.85 -20.08
N CYS A 155 10.91 -7.39 -19.62
CA CYS A 155 10.41 -6.01 -19.48
C CYS A 155 8.93 -5.92 -19.90
N PRO A 156 8.00 -5.68 -18.95
CA PRO A 156 6.73 -5.06 -19.29
C PRO A 156 6.99 -3.56 -19.55
N THR A 157 6.67 -3.11 -20.76
CA THR A 157 6.43 -1.70 -21.08
C THR A 157 5.22 -1.19 -20.30
#